data_AF-A0A1Q7ZDF5-F1
#
_entry.id   AF-A0A1Q7ZDF5-F1
#
_cell.length_a   1.000
_cell.length_b   1.000
_cell.length_c   1.000
_cell.angle_alpha   90.00
_cell.angle_beta   90.00
_cell.angle_gamma   90.00
#
_symmetry.space_group_name_H-M   'P 1'
#
loop_
_entity.id
_entity.type
_entity.pdbx_description
1 polymer ?
#
loop_
_entity_poly.entity_id
_entity_poly.type
_entity_poly.pdbx_seq_one_letter_code
_entity_poly.pdbx_strand_id
1 'polypeptide(L)'
;MVGSTGFLIGLILLIWPTGILEAGTVVSLAWDANLESDLAGYRIHFGTASRSYTLPVIDVGPVNVYSVPNLAANTTYYFVVTAYDRAGNESLPSNEVAVQPTVTTLPTISQAVELGTGSVYILQSGSQTIQVSGTNFQSGATVGLGADISVGPTSLMDSGHLTASITVSSSALLGPRTLSVTNPDGGMASRPNTLTVVKTADINRDCKIDLFDLNLLARAWNTLSSDPAYIASADLDGDGDVGGADLDILVSYLGQRLAVCP
;
A
#
# COMPACT_ATOMS: atom_id res chain seq x y z
N MET A 1 37.00 -12.90 31.71
CA MET A 1 35.93 -11.87 31.77
C MET A 1 35.77 -11.34 30.37
N VAL A 2 34.70 -11.74 29.68
CA VAL A 2 34.39 -11.24 28.34
C VAL A 2 33.84 -9.82 28.52
N GLY A 3 34.56 -8.83 27.99
CA GLY A 3 34.12 -7.43 28.01
C GLY A 3 33.18 -7.17 26.86
N SER A 4 31.89 -6.91 27.12
CA SER A 4 30.90 -6.69 26.06
C SER A 4 30.54 -5.21 25.93
N THR A 5 30.88 -4.62 24.79
CA THR A 5 30.19 -3.42 24.26
C THR A 5 29.65 -3.78 22.87
N GLY A 6 28.53 -4.51 22.84
CA GLY A 6 27.81 -4.80 21.59
C GLY A 6 26.54 -3.97 21.55
N PHE A 7 26.37 -3.14 20.51
CA PHE A 7 25.15 -2.38 20.28
C PHE A 7 24.21 -3.20 19.39
N LEU A 8 22.90 -3.19 19.71
CA LEU A 8 21.88 -3.76 18.85
C LEU A 8 21.49 -2.72 17.79
N ILE A 9 21.78 -2.97 16.51
CA ILE A 9 21.31 -2.11 15.40
C ILE A 9 19.95 -2.62 14.92
N GLY A 10 19.01 -1.68 14.77
CA GLY A 10 17.58 -1.93 14.58
C GLY A 10 17.17 -2.69 13.31
N LEU A 11 16.18 -3.56 13.53
CA LEU A 11 15.09 -4.08 12.69
C LEU A 11 15.08 -3.76 11.18
N ILE A 12 15.20 -4.81 10.36
CA ILE A 12 14.64 -4.86 9.00
C ILE A 12 13.64 -6.03 8.95
N LEU A 13 12.38 -5.71 8.65
CA LEU A 13 11.27 -6.64 8.49
C LEU A 13 11.33 -7.27 7.09
N LEU A 14 11.54 -8.59 6.98
CA LEU A 14 11.38 -9.31 5.71
C LEU A 14 10.60 -10.60 5.97
N ILE A 15 9.46 -10.77 5.31
CA ILE A 15 8.51 -11.88 5.52
C ILE A 15 8.54 -12.80 4.29
N TRP A 16 8.67 -14.11 4.51
CA TRP A 16 8.39 -15.15 3.51
C TRP A 16 7.40 -16.15 4.10
N PRO A 17 6.31 -16.53 3.39
CA PRO A 17 5.33 -17.44 3.96
C PRO A 17 5.75 -18.90 3.77
N THR A 18 5.76 -19.67 4.86
CA THR A 18 5.65 -21.14 4.80
C THR A 18 4.73 -21.64 5.92
N GLY A 19 3.66 -22.33 5.55
CA GLY A 19 3.04 -23.45 6.29
C GLY A 19 2.24 -23.17 7.56
N ILE A 20 1.05 -23.74 7.64
CA ILE A 20 0.06 -23.62 8.73
C ILE A 20 0.43 -24.52 9.93
N LEU A 21 0.58 -23.94 11.13
CA LEU A 21 0.44 -24.58 12.46
C LEU A 21 0.51 -23.46 13.53
N GLU A 22 -0.64 -22.91 13.92
CA GLU A 22 -0.82 -21.61 14.60
C GLU A 22 -0.09 -20.46 13.88
N ALA A 23 -0.80 -19.40 13.50
CA ALA A 23 -0.17 -18.24 12.86
C ALA A 23 0.63 -17.44 13.91
N GLY A 24 1.70 -18.01 14.42
CA GLY A 24 2.66 -17.32 15.26
C GLY A 24 3.44 -16.34 14.41
N THR A 25 3.62 -15.15 14.96
CA THR A 25 4.42 -14.10 14.35
C THR A 25 5.91 -14.42 14.50
N VAL A 26 6.74 -13.79 13.67
CA VAL A 26 8.19 -13.94 13.70
C VAL A 26 8.83 -12.60 14.05
N VAL A 27 9.87 -12.63 14.90
CA VAL A 27 10.70 -11.46 15.20
C VAL A 27 12.13 -11.75 14.76
N SER A 28 12.67 -10.93 13.87
CA SER A 28 14.07 -10.99 13.44
C SER A 28 14.93 -10.10 14.32
N LEU A 29 15.95 -10.68 14.94
CA LEU A 29 16.95 -10.01 15.77
C LEU A 29 18.29 -10.02 15.05
N ALA A 30 19.02 -8.92 15.13
CA ALA A 30 20.40 -8.81 14.64
C ALA A 30 21.26 -8.11 15.69
N TRP A 31 22.52 -8.49 15.79
CA TRP A 31 23.48 -7.93 16.73
C TRP A 31 24.88 -7.84 16.12
N ASP A 32 25.71 -6.99 16.70
CA ASP A 32 27.13 -6.92 16.34
C ASP A 32 27.84 -8.22 16.74
N ALA A 33 28.58 -8.81 15.80
CA ALA A 33 29.32 -10.04 16.06
C ALA A 33 30.55 -9.78 16.93
N ASN A 34 30.70 -10.55 18.00
CA ASN A 34 31.92 -10.73 18.77
C ASN A 34 33.06 -11.29 17.90
N LEU A 35 34.30 -10.89 18.19
CA LEU A 35 35.50 -11.20 17.40
C LEU A 35 36.51 -12.06 18.18
N GLU A 36 36.20 -12.41 19.42
CA GLU A 36 37.01 -13.23 20.28
C GLU A 36 37.21 -14.63 19.67
N SER A 37 38.44 -15.14 19.73
CA SER A 37 38.81 -16.40 19.05
C SER A 37 38.23 -17.66 19.72
N ASP A 38 37.78 -17.53 20.96
CA ASP A 38 37.15 -18.57 21.77
C ASP A 38 35.61 -18.51 21.74
N LEU A 39 35.00 -17.58 20.99
CA LEU A 39 33.56 -17.51 20.78
C LEU A 39 33.04 -18.84 20.20
N ALA A 40 32.04 -19.42 20.86
CA ALA A 40 31.35 -20.63 20.41
C ALA A 40 29.97 -20.33 19.82
N GLY A 41 29.28 -19.30 20.31
CA GLY A 41 27.99 -18.88 19.76
C GLY A 41 27.25 -17.88 20.63
N TYR A 42 25.95 -17.75 20.38
CA TYR A 42 25.05 -16.86 21.12
C TYR A 42 23.82 -17.59 21.63
N ARG A 43 23.26 -17.06 22.72
CA ARG A 43 21.96 -17.47 23.28
C ARG A 43 21.03 -16.28 23.36
N ILE A 44 19.79 -16.50 22.97
CA ILE A 44 18.71 -15.52 23.06
C ILE A 44 17.89 -15.84 24.30
N HIS A 45 17.76 -14.84 25.19
CA HIS A 45 16.91 -14.90 26.36
C HIS A 45 15.76 -13.93 26.17
N PHE A 46 14.53 -14.39 26.41
CA PHE A 46 13.36 -13.56 26.20
C PHE A 46 12.19 -13.91 27.12
N GLY A 47 11.25 -12.97 27.24
CA GLY A 47 10.05 -13.10 28.07
C GLY A 47 9.05 -11.98 27.81
N THR A 48 7.92 -12.02 28.49
CA THR A 48 6.82 -11.05 28.32
C THR A 48 6.85 -9.90 29.32
N ALA A 49 7.87 -9.82 30.17
CA ALA A 49 8.10 -8.73 31.11
C ALA A 49 9.57 -8.29 31.06
N SER A 50 9.79 -6.98 31.16
CA SER A 50 11.14 -6.39 31.15
C SER A 50 11.99 -7.00 32.25
N ARG A 51 13.23 -7.37 31.90
CA ARG A 51 14.22 -8.00 32.79
C ARG A 51 13.76 -9.35 33.38
N SER A 52 12.76 -9.98 32.80
CA SER A 52 12.25 -11.30 33.20
C SER A 52 12.16 -12.23 31.98
N TYR A 53 13.23 -12.98 31.73
CA TYR A 53 13.37 -13.86 30.58
C TYR A 53 13.00 -15.31 30.95
N THR A 54 11.70 -15.56 31.04
CA THR A 54 11.15 -16.84 31.53
C THR A 54 10.84 -17.86 30.43
N LEU A 55 10.92 -17.45 29.16
CA LEU A 55 10.69 -18.34 28.01
C LEU A 55 11.95 -19.17 27.70
N PRO A 56 11.80 -20.31 26.99
CA PRO A 56 12.93 -21.20 26.70
C PRO A 56 14.07 -20.46 25.99
N VAL A 57 15.28 -20.57 26.54
CA VAL A 57 16.50 -20.02 25.95
C VAL A 57 16.75 -20.69 24.60
N ILE A 58 17.09 -19.89 23.58
CA ILE A 58 17.39 -20.39 22.23
C ILE A 58 18.90 -20.26 22.00
N ASP A 59 19.57 -21.38 21.81
CA ASP A 59 20.96 -21.41 21.32
C ASP A 59 20.96 -21.31 19.79
N VAL A 60 21.62 -20.29 19.27
CA VAL A 60 21.65 -19.98 17.83
C VAL A 60 23.01 -20.25 17.20
N GLY A 61 23.99 -20.72 17.97
CA GLY A 61 25.36 -20.91 17.50
C GLY A 61 26.02 -19.58 17.06
N PRO A 62 27.05 -19.63 16.20
CA PRO A 62 27.87 -18.47 15.84
C PRO A 62 27.26 -17.64 14.70
N VAL A 63 25.97 -17.30 14.82
CA VAL A 63 25.28 -16.38 13.91
C VAL A 63 25.15 -15.00 14.54
N ASN A 64 24.93 -13.97 13.74
CA ASN A 64 24.68 -12.60 14.21
C ASN A 64 23.29 -12.06 13.81
N VAL A 65 22.45 -12.95 13.29
CA VAL A 65 21.05 -12.69 12.94
C VAL A 65 20.23 -13.95 13.19
N TYR A 66 19.03 -13.81 13.76
CA TYR A 66 18.13 -14.93 14.00
C TYR A 66 16.67 -14.51 14.01
N SER A 67 15.79 -15.37 13.48
CA SER A 67 14.34 -15.17 13.47
C SER A 67 13.68 -16.06 14.52
N VAL A 68 13.12 -15.47 15.56
CA VAL A 68 12.36 -16.17 16.61
C VAL A 68 10.93 -16.40 16.11
N PRO A 69 10.53 -17.65 15.81
CA PRO A 69 9.20 -17.94 15.28
C PRO A 69 8.17 -18.11 16.41
N ASN A 70 6.91 -18.31 16.02
CA ASN A 70 5.84 -18.77 16.90
C ASN A 70 5.50 -17.84 18.08
N LEU A 71 5.73 -16.53 17.93
CA LEU A 71 5.39 -15.55 18.95
C LEU A 71 3.90 -15.17 18.86
N ALA A 72 3.22 -15.12 19.99
CA ALA A 72 1.84 -14.63 20.04
C ALA A 72 1.77 -13.15 19.62
N ALA A 73 0.91 -12.84 18.65
CA ALA A 73 0.72 -11.48 18.20
C ALA A 73 0.18 -10.56 19.31
N ASN A 74 0.45 -9.26 19.18
CA ASN A 74 0.05 -8.21 20.12
C ASN A 74 0.52 -8.46 21.57
N THR A 75 1.52 -9.32 21.77
CA THR A 75 2.17 -9.53 23.07
C THR A 75 3.55 -8.89 23.03
N THR A 76 3.88 -8.02 23.97
CA THR A 76 5.22 -7.42 24.05
C THR A 76 6.22 -8.45 24.59
N TYR A 77 7.26 -8.70 23.82
CA TYR A 77 8.40 -9.54 24.20
C TYR A 77 9.64 -8.68 24.41
N TYR A 78 10.44 -9.04 25.41
CA TYR A 78 11.71 -8.41 25.74
C TYR A 78 12.83 -9.39 25.44
N PHE A 79 13.79 -8.99 24.62
CA PHE A 79 14.90 -9.84 24.16
C PHE A 79 16.24 -9.29 24.61
N VAL A 80 17.13 -10.19 25.03
CA VAL A 80 18.56 -9.94 25.18
C VAL A 80 19.35 -11.09 24.56
N VAL A 81 20.58 -10.80 24.15
CA VAL A 81 21.52 -11.79 23.60
C VAL A 81 22.74 -11.87 24.50
N THR A 82 23.22 -13.09 24.76
CA THR A 82 24.48 -13.36 25.45
C THR A 82 25.40 -14.14 24.51
N ALA A 83 26.69 -13.82 24.49
CA ALA A 83 27.70 -14.65 23.84
C ALA A 83 28.16 -15.74 24.81
N TYR A 84 28.57 -16.90 24.28
CA TYR A 84 29.23 -17.94 25.08
C TYR A 84 30.50 -18.47 24.41
N ASP A 85 31.50 -18.81 25.23
CA ASP A 85 32.78 -19.34 24.77
C ASP A 85 32.75 -20.89 24.63
N ARG A 86 33.84 -21.48 24.12
CA ARG A 86 33.97 -22.94 23.97
C ARG A 86 34.00 -23.71 25.30
N ALA A 87 34.21 -23.02 26.43
CA ALA A 87 34.11 -23.60 27.77
C ALA A 87 32.69 -23.50 28.35
N GLY A 88 31.77 -22.82 27.65
CA GLY A 88 30.38 -22.63 28.06
C GLY A 88 30.16 -21.42 28.99
N ASN A 89 31.15 -20.53 29.15
CA ASN A 89 30.97 -19.32 29.94
C ASN A 89 30.16 -18.30 29.15
N GLU A 90 29.09 -17.78 29.74
CA GLU A 90 28.26 -16.74 29.14
C GLU A 90 28.74 -15.33 29.52
N SER A 91 28.58 -14.39 28.59
CA SER A 91 28.79 -12.96 28.80
C SER A 91 27.68 -12.34 29.66
N LEU A 92 27.84 -11.05 29.98
CA LEU A 92 26.70 -10.24 30.39
C LEU A 92 25.69 -10.12 29.21
N PRO A 93 24.39 -9.93 29.50
CA PRO A 93 23.39 -9.67 28.47
C PRO A 93 23.66 -8.38 27.69
N SER A 94 23.25 -8.36 26.43
CA SER A 94 23.16 -7.14 25.61
C SER A 94 22.21 -6.10 26.22
N ASN A 95 22.07 -4.94 25.57
CA ASN A 95 20.90 -4.10 25.83
C ASN A 95 19.61 -4.88 25.51
N GLU A 96 18.57 -4.61 26.30
CA GLU A 96 17.24 -5.18 26.08
C GLU A 96 16.51 -4.45 24.95
N VAL A 97 15.78 -5.20 24.13
CA VAL A 97 14.86 -4.65 23.12
C VAL A 97 13.47 -5.20 23.34
N ALA A 98 12.47 -4.31 23.31
CA ALA A 98 11.06 -4.65 23.42
C ALA A 98 10.40 -4.63 22.03
N VAL A 99 9.74 -5.73 21.66
CA VAL A 99 9.03 -5.86 20.38
C VAL A 99 7.65 -6.45 20.62
N GLN A 100 6.62 -5.86 20.02
CA GLN A 100 5.28 -6.40 19.99
C GLN A 100 4.97 -6.80 18.54
N PRO A 101 5.10 -8.08 18.17
CA PRO A 101 4.84 -8.48 16.79
C PRO A 101 3.34 -8.48 16.50
N THR A 102 2.95 -8.11 15.28
CA THR A 102 1.57 -8.03 14.83
C THR A 102 1.31 -9.06 13.73
N VAL A 103 0.08 -9.56 13.62
CA VAL A 103 -0.32 -10.32 12.42
C VAL A 103 -0.61 -9.32 11.32
N THR A 104 0.11 -9.42 10.20
CA THR A 104 -0.22 -8.65 9.00
C THR A 104 -1.37 -9.33 8.27
N THR A 105 -2.46 -8.60 8.09
CA THR A 105 -3.63 -9.02 7.31
C THR A 105 -3.56 -8.39 5.93
N LEU A 106 -3.48 -9.24 4.90
CA LEU A 106 -3.46 -8.75 3.52
C LEU A 106 -4.85 -8.23 3.14
N PRO A 107 -4.95 -6.97 2.68
CA PRO A 107 -6.18 -6.49 2.07
C PRO A 107 -6.42 -7.21 0.74
N THR A 108 -7.64 -7.12 0.22
CA THR A 108 -7.93 -7.41 -1.19
C THR A 108 -8.60 -6.21 -1.82
N ILE A 109 -8.50 -6.09 -3.15
CA ILE A 109 -9.22 -5.07 -3.92
C ILE A 109 -10.06 -5.84 -4.95
N SER A 110 -11.38 -5.67 -4.92
CA SER A 110 -12.30 -6.26 -5.89
C SER A 110 -12.70 -5.27 -6.98
N GLN A 111 -12.84 -3.98 -6.63
CA GLN A 111 -13.19 -2.89 -7.55
C GLN A 111 -12.85 -1.54 -6.93
N ALA A 112 -12.72 -0.50 -7.77
CA ALA A 112 -12.99 0.87 -7.33
C ALA A 112 -13.80 1.61 -8.39
N VAL A 113 -14.57 2.59 -7.95
CA VAL A 113 -15.38 3.48 -8.80
C VAL A 113 -15.35 4.90 -8.26
N GLU A 114 -15.60 5.88 -9.11
CA GLU A 114 -15.93 7.24 -8.70
C GLU A 114 -17.35 7.25 -8.09
N LEU A 115 -17.50 7.82 -6.90
CA LEU A 115 -18.70 7.68 -6.07
C LEU A 115 -19.91 8.46 -6.62
N GLY A 116 -19.68 9.58 -7.31
CA GLY A 116 -20.74 10.40 -7.91
C GLY A 116 -21.40 9.77 -9.14
N THR A 117 -20.64 9.02 -9.93
CA THR A 117 -21.05 8.41 -11.21
C THR A 117 -21.21 6.90 -11.13
N GLY A 118 -20.53 6.24 -10.19
CA GLY A 118 -20.37 4.79 -10.18
C GLY A 118 -19.47 4.25 -11.30
N SER A 119 -18.80 5.13 -12.06
CA SER A 119 -17.95 4.74 -13.19
C SER A 119 -16.52 4.40 -12.74
N VAL A 120 -15.77 3.70 -13.59
CA VAL A 120 -14.33 3.46 -13.39
C VAL A 120 -13.46 4.63 -13.88
N TYR A 121 -14.07 5.64 -14.48
CA TYR A 121 -13.37 6.77 -15.06
C TYR A 121 -13.01 7.80 -13.98
N ILE A 122 -11.87 8.45 -14.14
CA ILE A 122 -11.48 9.62 -13.36
C ILE A 122 -10.97 10.72 -14.29
N LEU A 123 -11.52 11.93 -14.15
CA LEU A 123 -11.27 13.03 -15.09
C LEU A 123 -9.96 13.76 -14.75
N GLN A 124 -9.15 14.07 -15.76
CA GLN A 124 -8.08 15.08 -15.64
C GLN A 124 -8.62 16.42 -15.13
N SER A 125 -7.80 17.15 -14.37
CA SER A 125 -8.20 18.39 -13.68
C SER A 125 -9.38 18.21 -12.71
N GLY A 126 -9.79 16.97 -12.42
CA GLY A 126 -10.90 16.64 -11.56
C GLY A 126 -10.50 16.52 -10.10
N SER A 127 -11.39 16.96 -9.21
CA SER A 127 -11.40 16.54 -7.81
C SER A 127 -12.62 15.65 -7.61
N GLN A 128 -12.38 14.40 -7.23
CA GLN A 128 -13.41 13.35 -7.19
C GLN A 128 -13.28 12.55 -5.91
N THR A 129 -14.34 11.82 -5.55
CA THR A 129 -14.27 10.83 -4.47
C THR A 129 -14.40 9.45 -5.07
N ILE A 130 -13.48 8.56 -4.74
CA ILE A 130 -13.57 7.15 -5.14
C ILE A 130 -14.01 6.29 -3.97
N GLN A 131 -14.71 5.20 -4.26
CA GLN A 131 -14.94 4.09 -3.35
C GLN A 131 -14.15 2.88 -3.81
N VAL A 132 -13.38 2.29 -2.91
CA VAL A 132 -12.63 1.04 -3.11
C VAL A 132 -13.35 -0.07 -2.36
N SER A 133 -13.66 -1.15 -3.08
CA SER A 133 -14.30 -2.36 -2.53
C SER A 133 -13.29 -3.50 -2.44
N GLY A 134 -13.42 -4.34 -1.42
CA GLY A 134 -12.44 -5.38 -1.12
C GLY A 134 -12.71 -6.13 0.18
N THR A 135 -11.64 -6.55 0.86
CA THR A 135 -11.69 -7.20 2.18
C THR A 135 -10.49 -6.81 3.03
N ASN A 136 -10.62 -6.97 4.36
CA ASN A 136 -9.57 -6.74 5.36
C ASN A 136 -9.00 -5.32 5.34
N PHE A 137 -9.77 -4.32 4.93
CA PHE A 137 -9.35 -2.93 5.08
C PHE A 137 -9.34 -2.53 6.57
N GLN A 138 -8.35 -1.72 6.93
CA GLN A 138 -8.15 -1.24 8.29
C GLN A 138 -8.31 0.27 8.39
N SER A 139 -8.62 0.76 9.59
CA SER A 139 -8.68 2.20 9.84
C SER A 139 -7.28 2.79 9.69
N GLY A 140 -7.13 3.82 8.85
CA GLY A 140 -5.82 4.37 8.49
C GLY A 140 -5.15 3.72 7.27
N ALA A 141 -5.81 2.77 6.59
CA ALA A 141 -5.32 2.23 5.33
C ALA A 141 -5.17 3.32 4.28
N THR A 142 -4.05 3.38 3.58
CA THR A 142 -3.80 4.40 2.54
C THR A 142 -4.06 3.83 1.14
N VAL A 143 -4.43 4.70 0.19
CA VAL A 143 -4.68 4.35 -1.21
C VAL A 143 -3.63 5.02 -2.11
N GLY A 144 -3.14 4.29 -3.10
CA GLY A 144 -2.22 4.80 -4.13
C GLY A 144 -2.76 4.54 -5.54
N LEU A 145 -2.56 5.50 -6.45
CA LEU A 145 -2.99 5.43 -7.86
C LEU A 145 -1.85 5.70 -8.87
N GLY A 146 -0.62 5.84 -8.37
CA GLY A 146 0.56 6.15 -9.17
C GLY A 146 0.80 7.65 -9.36
N ALA A 147 1.67 7.99 -10.31
CA ALA A 147 2.06 9.38 -10.59
C ALA A 147 0.88 10.23 -11.05
N ASP A 148 0.99 11.55 -10.81
CA ASP A 148 0.06 12.59 -11.25
C ASP A 148 -1.35 12.55 -10.64
N ILE A 149 -1.59 11.63 -9.70
CA ILE A 149 -2.83 11.54 -8.94
C ILE A 149 -2.52 11.69 -7.46
N SER A 150 -2.97 12.79 -6.87
CA SER A 150 -2.88 13.00 -5.43
C SER A 150 -4.06 12.32 -4.75
N VAL A 151 -3.79 11.50 -3.74
CA VAL A 151 -4.82 10.85 -2.93
C VAL A 151 -4.84 11.52 -1.56
N GLY A 152 -6.01 12.04 -1.17
CA GLY A 152 -6.26 12.61 0.14
C GLY A 152 -6.41 11.56 1.24
N PRO A 153 -6.85 11.97 2.44
CA PRO A 153 -7.12 11.01 3.51
C PRO A 153 -8.20 10.02 3.09
N THR A 154 -8.02 8.78 3.51
CA THR A 154 -8.96 7.68 3.33
C THR A 154 -9.92 7.60 4.52
N SER A 155 -11.15 7.18 4.28
CA SER A 155 -12.14 6.87 5.31
C SER A 155 -12.58 5.42 5.18
N LEU A 156 -12.47 4.66 6.26
CA LEU A 156 -12.98 3.29 6.36
C LEU A 156 -14.47 3.33 6.68
N MET A 157 -15.29 2.76 5.80
CA MET A 157 -16.72 2.59 6.06
C MET A 157 -16.95 1.28 6.82
N ASP A 158 -16.35 0.20 6.31
CA ASP A 158 -16.27 -1.12 6.93
C ASP A 158 -15.03 -1.85 6.40
N SER A 159 -14.78 -3.09 6.83
CA SER A 159 -13.59 -3.85 6.40
C SER A 159 -13.57 -4.23 4.92
N GLY A 160 -14.64 -3.95 4.16
CA GLY A 160 -14.74 -4.17 2.73
C GLY A 160 -14.83 -2.89 1.90
N HIS A 161 -14.97 -1.70 2.50
CA HIS A 161 -15.16 -0.44 1.76
C HIS A 161 -14.34 0.73 2.34
N LEU A 162 -13.55 1.35 1.47
CA LEU A 162 -12.82 2.60 1.72
C LEU A 162 -13.32 3.70 0.78
N THR A 163 -13.33 4.95 1.24
CA THR A 163 -13.49 6.12 0.36
C THR A 163 -12.24 6.99 0.41
N ALA A 164 -11.86 7.59 -0.71
CA ALA A 164 -10.75 8.54 -0.77
C ALA A 164 -11.06 9.69 -1.73
N SER A 165 -10.75 10.92 -1.32
CA SER A 165 -10.74 12.04 -2.25
C SER A 165 -9.48 12.01 -3.10
N ILE A 166 -9.60 12.22 -4.40
CA ILE A 166 -8.49 12.25 -5.33
C ILE A 166 -8.50 13.56 -6.12
N THR A 167 -7.31 14.01 -6.51
CA THR A 167 -7.12 15.10 -7.45
C THR A 167 -6.21 14.62 -8.57
N VAL A 168 -6.70 14.67 -9.80
CA VAL A 168 -5.97 14.22 -11.00
C VAL A 168 -5.36 15.43 -11.69
N SER A 169 -4.05 15.40 -11.94
CA SER A 169 -3.36 16.46 -12.68
C SER A 169 -3.94 16.63 -14.08
N SER A 170 -3.94 17.85 -14.60
CA SER A 170 -4.25 18.14 -16.01
C SER A 170 -3.27 17.47 -16.98
N SER A 171 -2.07 17.09 -16.51
CA SER A 171 -1.03 16.41 -17.30
C SER A 171 -0.96 14.91 -17.05
N ALA A 172 -1.84 14.35 -16.21
CA ALA A 172 -1.82 12.93 -15.91
C ALA A 172 -2.02 12.12 -17.20
N LEU A 173 -1.14 11.17 -17.50
CA LEU A 173 -1.29 10.32 -18.68
C LEU A 173 -2.66 9.64 -18.73
N LEU A 174 -3.27 9.57 -19.91
CA LEU A 174 -4.54 8.87 -20.10
C LEU A 174 -4.34 7.36 -19.98
N GLY A 175 -5.42 6.66 -19.66
CA GLY A 175 -5.47 5.20 -19.61
C GLY A 175 -5.49 4.61 -18.19
N PRO A 176 -5.33 3.29 -18.10
CA PRO A 176 -5.61 2.54 -16.89
C PRO A 176 -4.60 2.80 -15.77
N ARG A 177 -5.10 2.82 -14.54
CA ARG A 177 -4.35 3.01 -13.30
C ARG A 177 -4.43 1.79 -12.42
N THR A 178 -3.27 1.41 -11.90
CA THR A 178 -3.18 0.39 -10.85
C THR A 178 -3.52 1.05 -9.52
N LEU A 179 -4.47 0.46 -8.80
CA LEU A 179 -4.81 0.88 -7.46
C LEU A 179 -4.05 0.02 -6.45
N SER A 180 -3.44 0.64 -5.45
CA SER A 180 -2.87 -0.05 -4.30
C SER A 180 -3.53 0.38 -3.00
N VAL A 181 -3.67 -0.56 -2.06
CA VAL A 181 -4.08 -0.29 -0.68
C VAL A 181 -2.98 -0.79 0.25
N THR A 182 -2.59 0.03 1.21
CA THR A 182 -1.63 -0.32 2.28
C THR A 182 -2.30 -0.11 3.62
N ASN A 183 -2.53 -1.20 4.35
CA ASN A 183 -3.03 -1.18 5.73
C ASN A 183 -1.91 -0.73 6.70
N PRO A 184 -2.26 -0.16 7.88
CA PRO A 184 -1.29 0.23 8.90
C PRO A 184 -0.44 -0.92 9.47
N ASP A 185 -0.94 -2.16 9.40
CA ASP A 185 -0.19 -3.37 9.78
C ASP A 185 0.84 -3.84 8.73
N GLY A 186 1.05 -3.03 7.67
CA GLY A 186 1.94 -3.32 6.56
C GLY A 186 1.34 -4.21 5.47
N GLY A 187 0.10 -4.66 5.61
CA GLY A 187 -0.59 -5.48 4.62
C GLY A 187 -0.83 -4.67 3.35
N MET A 188 -0.44 -5.20 2.19
CA MET A 188 -0.56 -4.50 0.91
C MET A 188 -1.30 -5.34 -0.12
N ALA A 189 -2.08 -4.66 -0.96
CA ALA A 189 -2.68 -5.21 -2.16
C ALA A 189 -2.56 -4.22 -3.30
N SER A 190 -2.46 -4.73 -4.52
CA SER A 190 -2.59 -3.94 -5.73
C SER A 190 -3.48 -4.63 -6.75
N ARG A 191 -4.23 -3.84 -7.52
CA ARG A 191 -5.06 -4.32 -8.62
C ARG A 191 -4.82 -3.47 -9.86
N PRO A 192 -4.27 -4.05 -10.93
CA PRO A 192 -4.04 -3.33 -12.17
C PRO A 192 -5.37 -2.94 -12.83
N ASN A 193 -5.34 -1.90 -13.67
CA ASN A 193 -6.47 -1.47 -14.49
C ASN A 193 -7.78 -1.29 -13.70
N THR A 194 -7.69 -0.70 -12.50
CA THR A 194 -8.85 -0.58 -11.59
C THR A 194 -9.66 0.67 -11.86
N LEU A 195 -9.00 1.78 -12.20
CA LEU A 195 -9.61 3.04 -12.64
C LEU A 195 -8.93 3.48 -13.94
N THR A 196 -9.56 4.34 -14.73
CA THR A 196 -9.00 4.87 -15.98
C THR A 196 -8.99 6.39 -15.95
N VAL A 197 -7.82 6.99 -16.16
CA VAL A 197 -7.71 8.44 -16.34
C VAL A 197 -8.16 8.78 -17.76
N VAL A 198 -9.10 9.71 -17.86
CA VAL A 198 -9.65 10.21 -19.13
C VAL A 198 -9.59 11.74 -19.12
N LYS A 199 -9.69 12.38 -20.29
CA LYS A 199 -9.86 13.84 -20.37
C LYS A 199 -11.18 14.24 -19.71
N THR A 200 -11.29 15.51 -19.35
CA THR A 200 -12.57 16.08 -18.91
C THR A 200 -13.67 15.87 -19.95
N ALA A 201 -14.88 15.49 -19.50
CA ALA A 201 -16.06 15.36 -20.37
C ALA A 201 -16.76 16.71 -20.67
N ASP A 202 -16.28 17.81 -20.08
CA ASP A 202 -16.64 19.20 -20.44
C ASP A 202 -15.83 19.61 -21.68
N ILE A 203 -16.36 19.29 -22.86
CA ILE A 203 -15.71 19.46 -24.16
C ILE A 203 -15.69 20.94 -24.56
N ASN A 204 -16.76 21.68 -24.23
CA ASN A 204 -16.92 23.08 -24.60
C ASN A 204 -16.28 24.07 -23.59
N ARG A 205 -15.85 23.57 -22.42
CA ARG A 205 -15.22 24.30 -21.31
C ARG A 205 -16.11 25.37 -20.68
N ASP A 206 -17.41 25.10 -20.57
CA ASP A 206 -18.37 25.97 -19.89
C ASP A 206 -18.68 25.53 -18.44
N CYS A 207 -17.92 24.53 -17.95
CA CYS A 207 -17.97 23.95 -16.62
C CYS A 207 -19.24 23.12 -16.36
N LYS A 208 -20.00 22.80 -17.40
CA LYS A 208 -21.10 21.85 -17.37
C LYS A 208 -20.78 20.72 -18.33
N ILE A 209 -21.35 19.57 -18.03
CA ILE A 209 -21.31 18.42 -18.92
C ILE A 209 -22.75 18.21 -19.36
N ASP A 210 -23.11 18.75 -20.52
CA ASP A 210 -24.49 18.82 -20.99
C ASP A 210 -24.64 18.47 -22.50
N LEU A 211 -25.78 18.83 -23.08
CA LEU A 211 -26.06 18.51 -24.47
C LEU A 211 -25.21 19.29 -25.47
N PHE A 212 -24.57 20.40 -25.06
CA PHE A 212 -23.60 21.09 -25.91
C PHE A 212 -22.32 20.26 -26.06
N ASP A 213 -21.86 19.61 -25.00
CA ASP A 213 -20.73 18.67 -25.06
C ASP A 213 -21.08 17.45 -25.90
N LEU A 214 -22.26 16.86 -25.68
CA LEU A 214 -22.74 15.74 -26.49
C LEU A 214 -22.83 16.12 -27.98
N ASN A 215 -23.28 17.33 -28.29
CA ASN A 215 -23.34 17.81 -29.67
C ASN A 215 -21.94 18.02 -30.27
N LEU A 216 -20.94 18.45 -29.49
CA LEU A 216 -19.56 18.53 -29.96
C LEU A 216 -18.99 17.14 -30.25
N LEU A 217 -19.21 16.18 -29.36
CA LEU A 217 -18.83 14.78 -29.58
C LEU A 217 -19.51 14.22 -30.84
N ALA A 218 -20.81 14.43 -30.99
CA ALA A 218 -21.58 13.97 -32.15
C ALA A 218 -21.08 14.54 -33.48
N ARG A 219 -20.53 15.76 -33.49
CA ARG A 219 -19.93 16.38 -34.69
C ARG A 219 -18.62 15.75 -35.13
N ALA A 220 -17.92 15.08 -34.22
CA ALA A 220 -16.70 14.34 -34.48
C ALA A 220 -16.92 12.82 -34.50
N TRP A 221 -18.18 12.35 -34.45
CA TRP A 221 -18.47 10.92 -34.37
C TRP A 221 -17.87 10.12 -35.53
N ASN A 222 -17.21 9.00 -35.20
CA ASN A 222 -16.57 8.09 -36.14
C ASN A 222 -15.50 8.81 -36.99
N THR A 223 -14.68 9.64 -36.33
CA THR A 223 -13.52 10.30 -36.93
C THR A 223 -12.24 9.85 -36.25
N LEU A 224 -11.19 9.66 -37.03
CA LEU A 224 -9.84 9.38 -36.55
C LEU A 224 -9.04 10.67 -36.45
N SER A 225 -7.96 10.67 -35.66
CA SER A 225 -7.04 11.82 -35.49
C SER A 225 -6.45 12.38 -36.79
N SER A 226 -6.50 11.61 -37.89
CA SER A 226 -6.09 12.06 -39.24
C SER A 226 -7.17 12.83 -40.00
N ASP A 227 -8.43 12.77 -39.56
CA ASP A 227 -9.57 13.28 -40.30
C ASP A 227 -9.78 14.78 -40.05
N PRO A 228 -10.18 15.57 -41.07
CA PRO A 228 -10.40 17.01 -40.90
C PRO A 228 -11.53 17.38 -39.92
N ALA A 229 -12.48 16.46 -39.69
CA ALA A 229 -13.60 16.65 -38.78
C ALA A 229 -13.31 16.23 -37.33
N TYR A 230 -12.11 15.70 -37.07
CA TYR A 230 -11.69 15.28 -35.74
C TYR A 230 -11.65 16.44 -34.75
N ILE A 231 -12.20 16.21 -33.56
CA ILE A 231 -12.16 17.17 -32.46
C ILE A 231 -11.38 16.51 -31.32
N ALA A 232 -10.15 16.97 -31.10
CA ALA A 232 -9.24 16.39 -30.10
C ALA A 232 -9.75 16.47 -28.65
N SER A 233 -10.69 17.37 -28.36
CA SER A 233 -11.35 17.45 -27.06
C SER A 233 -12.54 16.49 -26.92
N ALA A 234 -13.01 15.88 -28.02
CA ALA A 234 -14.06 14.87 -28.02
C ALA A 234 -13.52 13.43 -27.95
N ASP A 235 -12.24 13.22 -28.24
CA ASP A 235 -11.47 12.00 -27.96
C ASP A 235 -11.10 12.01 -26.47
N LEU A 236 -11.98 11.48 -25.62
CA LEU A 236 -11.89 11.56 -24.16
C LEU A 236 -10.94 10.53 -23.57
N ASP A 237 -10.78 9.36 -24.19
CA ASP A 237 -9.83 8.34 -23.71
C ASP A 237 -8.43 8.48 -24.32
N GLY A 238 -8.27 9.26 -25.38
CA GLY A 238 -6.98 9.55 -26.00
C GLY A 238 -6.52 8.50 -27.00
N ASP A 239 -7.38 7.60 -27.46
CA ASP A 239 -7.03 6.54 -28.39
C ASP A 239 -6.91 7.03 -29.86
N GLY A 240 -7.37 8.26 -30.12
CA GLY A 240 -7.29 8.90 -31.42
C GLY A 240 -8.45 8.54 -32.37
N ASP A 241 -9.50 7.90 -31.87
CA ASP A 241 -10.83 7.79 -32.46
C ASP A 241 -11.83 8.62 -31.62
N VAL A 242 -12.92 9.07 -32.23
CA VAL A 242 -14.05 9.64 -31.49
C VAL A 242 -15.25 8.76 -31.73
N GLY A 243 -15.62 7.96 -30.74
CA GLY A 243 -16.61 6.91 -30.91
C GLY A 243 -17.29 6.49 -29.61
N GLY A 244 -17.53 5.17 -29.51
CA GLY A 244 -18.35 4.59 -28.44
C GLY A 244 -17.74 4.75 -27.05
N ALA A 245 -16.41 4.66 -26.93
CA ALA A 245 -15.72 4.82 -25.65
C ALA A 245 -15.86 6.24 -25.12
N ASP A 246 -15.72 7.24 -25.98
CA ASP A 246 -15.89 8.65 -25.62
C ASP A 246 -17.32 8.97 -25.21
N LEU A 247 -18.31 8.40 -25.90
CA LEU A 247 -19.70 8.56 -25.52
C LEU A 247 -20.01 7.93 -24.16
N ASP A 248 -19.44 6.76 -23.86
CA ASP A 248 -19.61 6.10 -22.55
C ASP A 248 -19.03 6.96 -21.42
N ILE A 249 -17.85 7.57 -21.65
CA ILE A 249 -17.24 8.52 -20.73
C ILE A 249 -18.14 9.74 -20.57
N LEU A 250 -18.56 10.39 -21.66
CA LEU A 250 -19.38 11.61 -21.58
C LEU A 250 -20.70 11.35 -20.85
N VAL A 251 -21.39 10.26 -21.17
CA VAL A 251 -22.69 9.92 -20.57
C VAL A 251 -22.56 9.59 -19.08
N SER A 252 -21.44 9.02 -18.65
CA SER A 252 -21.17 8.77 -17.22
C SER A 252 -21.20 10.06 -16.38
N TYR A 253 -20.87 11.20 -16.98
CA TYR A 253 -20.80 12.50 -16.30
C TYR A 253 -21.89 13.49 -16.73
N LEU A 254 -22.81 13.09 -17.62
CA LEU A 254 -23.84 13.97 -18.16
C LEU A 254 -24.75 14.54 -17.05
N GLY A 255 -24.97 15.85 -17.10
CA GLY A 255 -25.75 16.60 -16.11
C GLY A 255 -24.94 17.10 -14.92
N GLN A 256 -23.64 16.75 -14.82
CA GLN A 256 -22.77 17.27 -13.78
C GLN A 256 -22.27 18.68 -14.08
N ARG A 257 -21.91 19.39 -13.01
CA ARG A 257 -21.24 20.68 -13.06
C ARG A 257 -19.89 20.55 -12.37
N LEU A 258 -18.82 20.87 -13.08
CA LEU A 258 -17.47 20.78 -12.53
C LEU A 258 -17.24 21.90 -11.50
N ALA A 259 -16.61 21.55 -10.38
CA ALA A 259 -16.29 22.50 -9.32
C ALA A 259 -15.20 23.51 -9.75
N VAL A 260 -14.32 23.09 -10.67
CA VAL A 260 -13.27 23.91 -11.28
C VAL A 260 -13.33 23.68 -12.78
N CYS A 261 -13.30 24.77 -13.54
CA CYS A 261 -13.31 24.72 -15.00
C CYS A 261 -11.92 24.31 -15.53
N PRO A 262 -11.83 23.34 -16.46
CA PRO A 262 -10.56 22.87 -17.03
C PRO A 262 -9.81 23.91 -17.88
#